data_AF-A0A6S6U1K2-F1
#
_entry.id   AF-A0A6S6U1K2-F1
#
_cell.length_a   1.000
_cell.length_b   1.000
_cell.length_c   1.000
_cell.angle_alpha   90.00
_cell.angle_beta   90.00
_cell.angle_gamma   90.00
#
_symmetry.space_group_name_H-M   'P 1'
#
loop_
_entity.id
_entity.type
_entity.pdbx_description
1 polymer ?
#
loop_
_entity_poly.entity_id
_entity_poly.type
_entity_poly.pdbx_seq_one_letter_code
_entity_poly.pdbx_strand_id
1 'polypeptide(L)' 'MSSTCFVTQEATKDILLRVTNVCAECYDDIKEGDIIHYDMQSYRYLCISCQEKLCESMNEQCEVIEDDTQGLF' A
#
# COMPACT_ATOMS: atom_id res chain seq x y z
N MET A 1 8.96 -9.40 -1.35
CA MET A 1 7.68 -10.09 -1.10
C MET A 1 6.59 -9.32 -1.81
N SER A 2 5.74 -9.96 -2.61
CA SER A 2 4.66 -9.25 -3.31
C SER A 2 3.65 -8.74 -2.26
N SER A 3 3.53 -7.42 -2.14
CA SER A 3 2.53 -6.78 -1.28
C SER A 3 1.13 -7.07 -1.81
N THR A 4 0.59 -8.25 -1.48
CA THR A 4 -0.70 -8.80 -1.95
C THR A 4 -1.92 -7.98 -1.51
N CYS A 5 -1.72 -6.89 -0.78
CA CYS A 5 -2.78 -6.05 -0.23
C CYS A 5 -3.11 -4.85 -1.12
N PHE A 6 -2.27 -4.54 -2.12
CA PHE A 6 -2.47 -3.37 -2.97
C PHE A 6 -2.68 -3.75 -4.44
N VAL A 7 -3.69 -3.15 -5.07
CA VAL A 7 -3.91 -3.24 -6.51
C VAL A 7 -3.44 -1.93 -7.15
N THR A 8 -2.39 -2.02 -7.96
CA THR A 8 -1.84 -0.88 -8.69
C THR A 8 -2.64 -0.65 -9.97
N GLN A 9 -3.02 0.60 -10.20
CA GLN A 9 -3.72 1.02 -11.41
C GLN A 9 -3.46 2.48 -11.72
N GLU A 10 -3.75 2.89 -12.95
CA GLU A 10 -3.72 4.28 -13.35
C GLU A 10 -5.00 5.00 -12.89
N ALA A 11 -4.86 6.23 -12.42
CA ALA A 11 -5.96 7.11 -12.06
C ALA A 11 -6.70 7.55 -13.32
N THR A 12 -7.82 6.90 -13.59
CA THR A 12 -8.72 7.28 -14.68
C THR A 12 -9.70 8.34 -14.21
N LYS A 13 -10.25 9.08 -15.17
CA LYS A 13 -11.28 10.09 -14.92
C LYS A 13 -12.50 9.56 -14.16
N ASP A 14 -12.93 8.32 -14.45
CA ASP A 14 -14.05 7.69 -13.75
C ASP A 14 -13.73 7.46 -12.27
N ILE A 15 -12.49 7.09 -11.92
CA ILE A 15 -12.07 6.92 -10.52
C ILE A 15 -12.09 8.26 -9.80
N LEU A 16 -11.51 9.30 -10.41
CA LEU A 16 -11.41 10.62 -9.81
C LEU A 16 -12.78 11.27 -9.57
N LEU A 17 -13.73 11.05 -10.49
CA LEU A 17 -15.07 11.62 -10.40
C LEU A 17 -16.03 10.82 -9.52
N ARG A 18 -15.90 9.49 -9.50
CA ARG A 18 -16.87 8.62 -8.82
C ARG A 18 -16.37 8.10 -7.47
N VAL A 19 -15.08 8.15 -7.21
CA VAL A 19 -14.48 7.53 -6.03
C VAL A 19 -13.73 8.53 -5.18
N THR A 20 -12.60 9.06 -5.66
CA THR A 20 -11.82 10.06 -4.94
C THR A 20 -10.80 10.71 -5.86
N ASN A 21 -10.56 12.01 -5.65
CA ASN A 21 -9.48 12.78 -6.28
C ASN A 21 -8.33 13.10 -5.31
N VAL A 22 -8.32 12.49 -4.12
CA VAL A 22 -7.29 12.70 -3.10
C VAL A 22 -6.83 11.38 -2.50
N CYS A 23 -5.57 11.32 -2.09
CA CYS A 23 -4.99 10.21 -1.34
C CYS A 23 -5.64 10.12 0.05
N ALA A 24 -6.06 8.92 0.46
CA ALA A 24 -6.72 8.72 1.74
C ALA A 24 -5.80 8.83 2.97
N GLU A 25 -4.48 8.86 2.78
CA GLU A 25 -3.50 8.91 3.87
C GLU A 25 -2.91 10.32 4.03
N CYS A 26 -2.37 10.91 2.95
CA CYS A 26 -1.74 12.23 3.00
C CYS A 26 -2.65 13.38 2.54
N TYR A 27 -3.84 13.09 2.00
CA TYR A 27 -4.76 14.08 1.41
C TYR A 27 -4.21 14.87 0.22
N ASP A 28 -3.08 14.44 -0.36
CA ASP A 28 -2.59 15.03 -1.60
C ASP A 28 -3.52 14.73 -2.77
N ASP A 29 -3.60 15.67 -3.71
CA ASP A 29 -4.38 15.53 -4.94
C ASP A 29 -3.85 14.41 -5.83
N ILE A 30 -4.77 13.57 -6.31
CA ILE A 30 -4.54 12.56 -7.34
C ILE A 30 -5.05 13.12 -8.67
N LYS A 31 -4.22 13.06 -9.70
CA LYS A 31 -4.53 13.54 -11.05
C LYS A 31 -4.72 12.40 -12.01
N GLU A 32 -5.41 12.68 -13.11
CA GLU A 32 -5.61 11.71 -14.18
C GLU A 32 -4.25 11.31 -14.77
N GLY A 33 -4.00 10.02 -14.89
CA GLY A 33 -2.70 9.47 -15.32
C GLY A 33 -1.71 9.16 -14.18
N ASP A 34 -2.01 9.55 -12.94
CA ASP A 34 -1.16 9.19 -11.80
C ASP A 34 -1.28 7.68 -11.51
N ILE A 35 -0.19 7.07 -11.04
CA ILE A 35 -0.23 5.70 -10.53
C ILE A 35 -0.77 5.73 -9.10
N ILE A 36 -1.86 4.99 -8.88
CA ILE A 36 -2.52 4.86 -7.59
C ILE A 36 -2.61 3.40 -7.17
N HIS A 37 -2.72 3.21 -5.86
CA HIS A 37 -2.80 1.89 -5.25
C HIS A 37 -4.08 1.77 -4.45
N TYR A 38 -4.91 0.80 -4.81
CA TYR A 38 -6.08 0.44 -4.03
C TYR A 38 -5.70 -0.54 -2.93
N ASP A 39 -5.81 -0.10 -1.68
CA ASP A 39 -5.64 -0.91 -0.49
C ASP A 39 -6.88 -1.79 -0.29
N MET A 40 -6.74 -3.10 -0.48
CA MET A 40 -7.82 -4.07 -0.31
C MET A 40 -8.18 -4.35 1.15
N GLN A 41 -7.34 -3.96 2.12
CA GLN A 41 -7.64 -4.13 3.54
C GLN A 41 -8.49 -2.98 4.06
N SER A 42 -8.13 -1.76 3.67
CA SER A 42 -8.79 -0.53 4.15
C SER A 42 -9.80 0.03 3.15
N TYR A 43 -9.95 -0.60 1.98
CA TYR A 43 -10.83 -0.20 0.87
C TYR A 43 -10.63 1.25 0.43
N ARG A 44 -9.37 1.72 0.37
CA ARG A 44 -9.02 3.12 0.11
C ARG A 44 -7.95 3.25 -0.99
N TYR A 45 -7.94 4.41 -1.65
CA TYR A 45 -6.94 4.73 -2.67
C TYR A 45 -5.78 5.55 -2.08
N LEU A 46 -4.57 5.19 -2.47
CA LEU A 46 -3.32 5.76 -1.98
C LEU A 46 -2.42 6.15 -3.15
N CYS A 47 -1.62 7.20 -2.95
CA CYS A 47 -0.50 7.51 -3.84
C CYS A 47 0.68 6.54 -3.61
N ILE A 48 1.59 6.46 -4.58
CA ILE A 48 2.80 5.62 -4.50
C ILE A 48 3.53 5.80 -3.16
N SER A 49 3.83 7.04 -2.78
CA SER A 49 4.62 7.31 -1.57
C SER A 49 3.95 6.84 -0.29
N CYS A 50 2.62 6.86 -0.20
CA CYS A 50 1.90 6.34 0.96
C CYS A 50 1.85 4.81 0.95
N GLN A 51 1.68 4.20 -0.22
CA GLN A 51 1.73 2.75 -0.36
C GLN A 51 3.11 2.19 0.01
N GLU A 52 4.20 2.83 -0.44
CA GLU A 52 5.57 2.43 -0.10
C GLU A 52 5.82 2.50 1.41
N LYS A 53 5.47 3.63 2.05
CA LYS A 53 5.60 3.79 3.52
C LYS A 53 4.83 2.73 4.30
N LEU A 54 3.61 2.41 3.87
CA LEU A 54 2.81 1.36 4.52
C LEU A 54 3.45 -0.02 4.34
N CYS A 55 4.02 -0.30 3.16
CA CYS A 55 4.77 -1.53 2.94
C CYS A 55 6.05 -1.62 3.77
N GLU A 56 6.79 -0.52 3.93
CA GLU A 56 7.96 -0.47 4.80
C GLU A 56 7.58 -0.74 6.25
N SER A 57 6.55 -0.05 6.77
CA SER A 57 6.05 -0.27 8.12
C SER A 57 5.62 -1.73 8.37
N MET A 58 5.02 -2.38 7.37
CA MET A 58 4.60 -3.79 7.47
C MET A 58 5.79 -4.75 7.47
N ASN A 59 6.87 -4.43 6.75
CA ASN A 59 8.10 -5.22 6.78
C ASN A 59 8.89 -5.04 8.07
N GLU A 60 8.86 -3.85 8.69
CA GLU A 60 9.48 -3.61 10.00
C GLU A 60 8.79 -4.38 11.13
N GLN A 61 7.51 -4.70 10.99
CA GLN A 61 6.74 -5.50 11.95
C GLN A 61 6.89 -7.01 11.76
N CYS A 62 7.63 -7.47 10.74
CA CYS A 62 8.01 -8.87 10.66
C CYS A 62 9.07 -9.16 11.72
N GLU A 63 8.66 -9.67 12.88
CA GLU A 63 9.58 -10.33 13.81
C GLU A 63 10.37 -11.38 13.02
N VAL A 64 11.69 -11.16 12.92
CA VAL A 64 12.61 -12.23 12.58
C VAL A 64 12.55 -13.18 13.76
N ILE A 65 11.78 -14.27 13.62
CA ILE A 65 11.87 -15.39 14.53
C ILE A 65 13.27 -15.96 14.29
N GLU A 66 14.25 -15.52 15.08
CA GLU A 66 15.51 -16.23 15.19
C GLU A 66 15.13 -17.63 15.65
N ASP A 67 15.33 -18.60 14.75
CA ASP A 67 15.14 -20.00 15.02
C ASP A 67 16.18 -20.38 16.08
N ASP A 68 15.83 -20.20 17.35
CA ASP A 68 16.62 -20.59 18.52
C ASP A 68 16.58 -22.11 18.67
N THR A 69 16.73 -22.82 17.56
CA THR A 69 17.11 -24.22 17.53
C THR A 69 18.60 -24.29 17.82
N GLN A 70 18.92 -24.03 19.10
CA GLN A 70 19.95 -24.81 19.79
C GLN A 70 19.59 -26.29 19.60
N GLY A 71 20.05 -26.86 18.48
CA GLY A 71 20.11 -28.29 18.27
C GLY A 71 21.07 -28.87 19.29
N LEU A 72 20.58 -29.12 20.50
CA LEU A 72 21.17 -30.05 21.46
C LEU A 72 20.82 -31.46 20.98
N PHE A 73 21.59 -31.97 20.03
CA PHE A 73 21.73 -33.40 19.78
C PHE A 73 23.20 -33.74 19.57
#